data_AF-A0A327WIU3-F1
#
_entry.id   AF-A0A327WIU3-F1
#
_cell.length_a   1.000
_cell.length_b   1.000
_cell.length_c   1.000
_cell.angle_alpha   90.00
_cell.angle_beta   90.00
_cell.angle_gamma   90.00
#
_symmetry.space_group_name_H-M   'P 1'
#
loop_
_entity.id
_entity.type
_entity.pdbx_description
1 polymer ?
#
loop_
_entity_poly.entity_id
_entity_poly.type
_entity_poly.pdbx_seq_one_letter_code
_entity_poly.pdbx_strand_id
1 'polypeptide(L)'
;MNASNLNFPLIKFSDDQNDWWRVRHAVEGVQIFGGIGSGKTTGSGKAIAHSFLRNGFGGLVLCTKPGEADLWQGYAKKTGREKDFIFFKEKDRWKFNFLNYEINREGRGANQTINITELFITIFKMGQRISGSNAHESESFWENALKRCLNRTIDLLKLAKEEVTVYNMVKLINHSPEGIDAYNHLVEISDDDKKIQEWAHVNYCIKCLNNAIENVQVNEQPIFDLVYSYFLKEFATIDPRTRNSIKESFLGYCEPFLIGILKDHFSQETTILPEDTFNGKVIVLDFPVKDYLVAGLYAQSIFKHLWQQAVERRKVTKETLPVFLWVDESQYFVNEYDTIFQTTARSSKACTVFLTQNISNYYSQMGGAQISAKVDSLLGNLSTKIFHGNNDAVTNEWASRLIGQTIIALEGGSQQKTMFDINTTYGKSFSKQLMHQILPVEFTNLASGGEYFNYFVEAFITTRGITWSDNNNFWKATFEQDFD
;
A
#
# COMPACT_ATOMS: atom_id res chain seq x y z
N MET A 1 18.72 9.70 24.72
CA MET A 1 17.48 9.83 23.90
C MET A 1 17.18 8.46 23.31
N ASN A 2 15.92 8.02 23.33
CA ASN A 2 15.48 6.80 22.67
C ASN A 2 14.88 7.13 21.28
N ALA A 3 14.61 6.09 20.50
CA ALA A 3 14.11 6.24 19.13
C ALA A 3 12.65 6.72 19.03
N SER A 4 11.96 6.96 20.16
CA SER A 4 10.65 7.62 20.18
C SER A 4 10.75 9.15 19.98
N ASN A 5 11.97 9.72 20.11
CA ASN A 5 12.27 11.13 19.85
C ASN A 5 12.57 11.37 18.36
N LEU A 6 11.88 12.35 17.76
CA LEU A 6 12.06 12.72 16.36
C LEU A 6 13.49 13.18 15.99
N ASN A 7 14.27 13.66 16.96
CA ASN A 7 15.66 14.10 16.72
C ASN A 7 16.69 12.98 16.87
N PHE A 8 16.26 11.78 17.26
CA PHE A 8 17.15 10.64 17.42
C PHE A 8 17.79 10.26 16.07
N PRO A 9 19.13 10.11 15.99
CA PRO A 9 19.81 9.73 14.77
C PRO A 9 19.61 8.24 14.45
N LEU A 10 19.21 7.94 13.23
CA LEU A 10 19.04 6.59 12.71
C LEU A 10 20.24 6.15 11.86
N ILE A 11 20.73 7.03 10.99
CA ILE A 11 21.92 6.80 10.16
C ILE A 11 22.79 8.06 10.27
N LYS A 12 24.10 7.87 10.44
CA LYS A 12 25.08 8.95 10.49
C LYS A 12 25.99 8.78 9.28
N PHE A 13 25.93 9.70 8.33
CA PHE A 13 26.78 9.62 7.14
C PHE A 13 28.18 10.20 7.38
N SER A 14 28.32 11.06 8.38
CA SER A 14 29.60 11.58 8.87
C SER A 14 29.54 11.84 10.39
N ASP A 15 30.65 12.30 10.96
CA ASP A 15 30.71 12.77 12.34
C ASP A 15 29.97 14.11 12.56
N ASP A 16 29.70 14.87 11.49
CA ASP A 16 28.90 16.09 11.57
C ASP A 16 27.42 15.73 11.78
N GLN A 17 26.81 16.38 12.77
CA GLN A 17 25.40 16.20 13.11
C GLN A 17 24.43 16.68 12.03
N ASN A 18 24.88 17.54 11.13
CA ASN A 18 24.14 17.98 9.95
C ASN A 18 23.93 16.81 8.95
N ASP A 19 24.83 15.83 8.96
CA ASP A 19 24.77 14.66 8.06
C ASP A 19 24.08 13.45 8.71
N TRP A 20 23.33 13.69 9.79
CA TRP A 20 22.59 12.63 10.48
C TRP A 20 21.17 12.55 9.96
N TRP A 21 20.81 11.40 9.42
CA TRP A 21 19.45 11.05 9.09
C TRP A 21 18.72 10.55 10.34
N ARG A 22 17.62 11.21 10.71
CA ARG A 22 16.95 11.09 12.01
C ARG A 22 15.54 10.53 11.86
N VAL A 23 14.92 10.15 12.98
CA VAL A 23 13.53 9.67 13.02
C VAL A 23 12.55 10.63 12.34
N ARG A 24 12.73 11.95 12.48
CA ARG A 24 11.91 12.95 11.77
C ARG A 24 11.93 12.78 10.25
N HIS A 25 13.07 12.41 9.67
CA HIS A 25 13.20 12.23 8.23
C HIS A 25 12.56 10.90 7.80
N ALA A 26 12.66 9.87 8.65
CA ALA A 26 12.02 8.57 8.42
C ALA A 26 10.49 8.65 8.38
N VAL A 27 9.87 9.35 9.33
CA VAL A 27 8.40 9.50 9.41
C VAL A 27 7.84 10.47 8.37
N GLU A 28 8.71 11.23 7.69
CA GLU A 28 8.36 12.05 6.53
C GLU A 28 8.43 11.28 5.20
N GLY A 29 8.72 9.98 5.26
CA GLY A 29 8.69 9.04 4.13
C GLY A 29 10.00 8.97 3.34
N VAL A 30 10.27 7.76 2.82
CA VAL A 30 11.46 7.42 2.04
C VAL A 30 11.05 6.79 0.72
N GLN A 31 11.59 7.30 -0.36
CA GLN A 31 11.56 6.68 -1.68
C GLN A 31 12.99 6.38 -2.14
N ILE A 32 13.22 5.14 -2.54
CA ILE A 32 14.50 4.67 -3.07
C ILE A 32 14.28 4.27 -4.53
N PHE A 33 15.12 4.80 -5.41
CA PHE A 33 15.17 4.47 -6.84
C PHE A 33 16.49 3.78 -7.15
N GLY A 34 16.48 2.83 -8.10
CA GLY A 34 17.69 2.13 -8.52
C GLY A 34 17.40 0.95 -9.43
N GLY A 35 18.12 0.88 -10.55
CA GLY A 35 17.99 -0.18 -11.54
C GLY A 35 18.20 -1.59 -10.96
N ILE A 36 17.93 -2.61 -11.78
CA ILE A 36 18.26 -3.98 -11.40
C ILE A 36 19.77 -4.08 -11.16
N GLY A 37 20.16 -4.66 -10.03
CA GLY A 37 21.57 -4.79 -9.66
C GLY A 37 22.22 -3.51 -9.13
N SER A 38 21.49 -2.39 -8.97
CA SER A 38 22.07 -1.11 -8.52
C SER A 38 22.50 -1.06 -7.05
N GLY A 39 22.30 -2.14 -6.30
CA GLY A 39 22.53 -2.16 -4.85
C GLY A 39 21.45 -1.47 -4.00
N LYS A 40 20.27 -1.11 -4.54
CA LYS A 40 19.22 -0.41 -3.76
C LYS A 40 18.80 -1.16 -2.48
N THR A 41 18.61 -2.48 -2.59
CA THR A 41 18.16 -3.33 -1.49
C THR A 41 19.30 -3.64 -0.52
N THR A 42 20.50 -3.89 -1.03
CA THR A 42 21.68 -4.31 -0.25
C THR A 42 22.49 -3.14 0.33
N GLY A 43 22.34 -1.92 -0.22
CA GLY A 43 22.95 -0.69 0.25
C GLY A 43 22.01 0.08 1.18
N SER A 44 21.40 1.17 0.68
CA SER A 44 20.57 2.04 1.51
C SER A 44 19.34 1.34 2.10
N GLY A 45 18.74 0.39 1.38
CA GLY A 45 17.63 -0.42 1.88
C GLY A 45 18.02 -1.18 3.15
N LYS A 46 19.06 -2.01 3.08
CA LYS A 46 19.65 -2.74 4.21
C LYS A 46 19.99 -1.80 5.37
N ALA A 47 20.64 -0.66 5.09
CA ALA A 47 21.03 0.31 6.11
C ALA A 47 19.81 0.86 6.90
N ILE A 48 18.73 1.22 6.20
CA ILE A 48 17.49 1.71 6.82
C ILE A 48 16.80 0.59 7.59
N ALA A 49 16.63 -0.59 6.99
CA ALA A 49 15.99 -1.74 7.64
C ALA A 49 16.72 -2.13 8.94
N HIS A 50 18.04 -2.28 8.89
CA HIS A 50 18.85 -2.56 10.08
C HIS A 50 18.73 -1.47 11.13
N SER A 51 18.71 -0.19 10.73
CA SER A 51 18.54 0.92 11.67
C SER A 51 17.18 0.87 12.38
N PHE A 52 16.08 0.62 11.65
CA PHE A 52 14.76 0.48 12.25
C PHE A 52 14.70 -0.69 13.23
N LEU A 53 15.22 -1.86 12.83
CA LEU A 53 15.22 -3.07 13.65
C LEU A 53 16.06 -2.92 14.92
N ARG A 54 17.27 -2.37 14.82
CA ARG A 54 18.15 -2.10 15.98
C ARG A 54 17.53 -1.11 16.97
N ASN A 55 16.65 -0.24 16.50
CA ASN A 55 15.97 0.77 17.31
C ASN A 55 14.58 0.34 17.81
N GLY A 56 14.23 -0.95 17.67
CA GLY A 56 13.00 -1.50 18.25
C GLY A 56 11.73 -1.18 17.46
N PHE A 57 11.84 -0.66 16.23
CA PHE A 57 10.65 -0.35 15.45
C PHE A 57 9.92 -1.64 15.10
N GLY A 58 8.59 -1.60 15.21
CA GLY A 58 7.72 -2.60 14.61
C GLY A 58 7.37 -2.20 13.19
N GLY A 59 6.79 -3.11 12.42
CA GLY A 59 6.47 -2.77 11.04
C GLY A 59 5.79 -3.85 10.25
N LEU A 60 5.39 -3.47 9.04
CA LEU A 60 4.81 -4.32 8.04
C LEU A 60 5.75 -4.39 6.83
N VAL A 61 6.05 -5.61 6.39
CA VAL A 61 6.86 -5.89 5.22
C VAL A 61 5.99 -6.62 4.20
N LEU A 62 5.96 -6.10 2.97
CA LEU A 62 5.33 -6.75 1.83
C LEU A 62 6.36 -7.42 0.94
N CYS A 63 6.02 -8.60 0.43
CA CYS A 63 6.85 -9.38 -0.47
C CYS A 63 6.30 -9.36 -1.90
N THR A 64 7.03 -8.77 -2.84
CA THR A 64 6.76 -8.86 -4.28
C THR A 64 7.32 -10.14 -4.87
N LYS A 65 8.51 -10.57 -4.43
CA LYS A 65 9.30 -11.66 -5.05
C LYS A 65 9.70 -12.69 -4.00
N PRO A 66 9.85 -13.97 -4.38
CA PRO A 66 10.34 -14.99 -3.45
C PRO A 66 11.73 -14.60 -2.90
N GLY A 67 12.02 -15.04 -1.68
CA GLY A 67 13.28 -14.78 -0.97
C GLY A 67 13.33 -13.46 -0.18
N GLU A 68 12.35 -12.58 -0.30
CA GLU A 68 12.28 -11.38 0.54
C GLU A 68 12.02 -11.71 2.01
N ALA A 69 11.18 -12.70 2.30
CA ALA A 69 10.98 -13.18 3.66
C ALA A 69 12.28 -13.73 4.27
N ASP A 70 13.07 -14.50 3.50
CA ASP A 70 14.35 -15.02 3.94
C ASP A 70 15.37 -13.90 4.22
N LEU A 71 15.40 -12.86 3.38
CA LEU A 71 16.19 -11.66 3.60
C LEU A 71 15.86 -11.01 4.95
N TRP A 72 14.57 -10.84 5.25
CA TRP A 72 14.10 -10.27 6.51
C TRP A 72 14.37 -11.18 7.71
N GLN A 73 14.33 -12.50 7.53
CA GLN A 73 14.80 -13.44 8.54
C GLN A 73 16.29 -13.27 8.83
N GLY A 74 17.10 -13.04 7.81
CA GLY A 74 18.52 -12.69 7.95
C GLY A 74 18.72 -11.39 8.73
N TYR A 75 17.93 -10.34 8.43
CA TYR A 75 17.96 -9.08 9.17
C TYR A 75 17.56 -9.26 10.64
N ALA A 76 16.55 -10.09 10.92
CA ALA A 76 16.11 -10.41 12.28
C ALA A 76 17.24 -11.06 13.09
N LYS A 77 17.95 -12.03 12.50
CA LYS A 77 19.15 -12.67 13.10
C LYS A 77 20.25 -11.65 13.40
N LYS A 78 20.64 -10.85 12.40
CA LYS A 78 21.72 -9.85 12.51
C LYS A 78 21.42 -8.74 13.53
N THR A 79 20.16 -8.52 13.87
CA THR A 79 19.73 -7.49 14.82
C THR A 79 19.24 -8.06 16.15
N GLY A 80 19.26 -9.38 16.34
CA GLY A 80 18.80 -10.04 17.56
C GLY A 80 17.30 -9.95 17.80
N ARG A 81 16.51 -9.69 16.74
CA ARG A 81 15.05 -9.44 16.80
C ARG A 81 14.21 -10.66 16.37
N GLU A 82 14.80 -11.85 16.22
CA GLU A 82 14.11 -13.05 15.68
C GLU A 82 12.75 -13.35 16.35
N LYS A 83 12.64 -13.14 17.67
CA LYS A 83 11.41 -13.39 18.44
C LYS A 83 10.28 -12.38 18.16
N ASP A 84 10.61 -11.25 17.56
CA ASP A 84 9.66 -10.17 17.26
C ASP A 84 9.07 -10.29 15.85
N PHE A 85 9.54 -11.25 15.05
CA PHE A 85 9.08 -11.45 13.68
C PHE A 85 7.90 -12.42 13.62
N ILE A 86 6.90 -12.05 12.83
CA ILE A 86 5.75 -12.85 12.45
C ILE A 86 5.82 -13.02 10.94
N PHE A 87 6.20 -14.21 10.47
CA PHE A 87 6.14 -14.58 9.06
C PHE A 87 4.76 -15.13 8.75
N PHE A 88 3.90 -14.33 8.14
CA PHE A 88 2.57 -14.74 7.74
C PHE A 88 2.63 -15.30 6.32
N LYS A 89 2.58 -16.64 6.22
CA LYS A 89 2.72 -17.40 4.97
C LYS A 89 1.70 -18.52 4.85
N GLU A 90 1.64 -19.13 3.66
CA GLU A 90 0.81 -20.30 3.40
C GLU A 90 1.11 -21.43 4.41
N LYS A 91 0.05 -22.09 4.91
CA LYS A 91 0.10 -23.23 5.86
C LYS A 91 0.68 -22.89 7.25
N ASP A 92 0.96 -21.62 7.54
CA ASP A 92 1.30 -21.20 8.91
C ASP A 92 0.04 -21.11 9.79
N ARG A 93 0.24 -21.01 11.11
CA ARG A 93 -0.83 -20.84 12.11
C ARG A 93 -1.52 -19.48 12.05
N TRP A 94 -0.90 -18.52 11.37
CA TRP A 94 -1.38 -17.16 11.29
C TRP A 94 -2.54 -17.03 10.31
N LYS A 95 -3.58 -16.33 10.72
CA LYS A 95 -4.82 -16.10 9.97
C LYS A 95 -5.34 -14.71 10.30
N PHE A 96 -5.94 -14.05 9.33
CA PHE A 96 -6.46 -12.70 9.46
C PHE A 96 -7.78 -12.56 8.71
N ASN A 97 -8.90 -12.88 9.36
CA ASN A 97 -10.21 -12.56 8.82
C ASN A 97 -10.46 -11.05 8.89
N PHE A 98 -10.38 -10.40 7.74
CA PHE A 98 -10.48 -8.95 7.60
C PHE A 98 -11.88 -8.41 7.88
N LEU A 99 -12.93 -9.19 7.58
CA LEU A 99 -14.31 -8.83 7.91
C LEU A 99 -14.53 -8.89 9.41
N ASN A 100 -14.11 -9.98 10.03
CA ASN A 100 -14.18 -10.17 11.47
C ASN A 100 -13.39 -9.08 12.21
N TYR A 101 -12.21 -8.72 11.70
CA TYR A 101 -11.41 -7.63 12.24
C TYR A 101 -12.13 -6.27 12.13
N GLU A 102 -12.65 -5.89 10.96
CA GLU A 102 -13.30 -4.58 10.78
C GLU A 102 -14.61 -4.44 11.59
N ILE A 103 -15.31 -5.56 11.81
CA ILE A 103 -16.52 -5.61 12.65
C ILE A 103 -16.16 -5.47 14.14
N ASN A 104 -15.14 -6.18 14.61
CA ASN A 104 -14.84 -6.30 16.04
C ASN A 104 -13.76 -5.34 16.55
N ARG A 105 -13.06 -4.61 15.67
CA ARG A 105 -12.02 -3.67 16.11
C ARG A 105 -12.61 -2.61 17.04
N GLU A 106 -11.79 -2.15 17.97
CA GLU A 106 -12.18 -1.09 18.90
C GLU A 106 -12.17 0.30 18.26
N GLY A 107 -12.92 1.22 18.86
CA GLY A 107 -12.92 2.64 18.51
C GLY A 107 -14.05 3.09 17.58
N ARG A 108 -14.08 4.40 17.30
CA ARG A 108 -15.14 5.00 16.49
C ARG A 108 -15.09 4.51 15.04
N GLY A 109 -16.26 4.40 14.43
CA GLY A 109 -16.40 3.95 13.04
C GLY A 109 -16.12 2.46 12.81
N ALA A 110 -15.94 1.65 13.86
CA ALA A 110 -15.97 0.19 13.75
C ALA A 110 -17.38 -0.30 13.40
N ASN A 111 -17.47 -1.53 12.86
CA ASN A 111 -18.73 -2.17 12.49
C ASN A 111 -19.60 -1.37 11.50
N GLN A 112 -19.03 -0.40 10.77
CA GLN A 112 -19.75 0.37 9.75
C GLN A 112 -19.76 -0.42 8.44
N THR A 113 -20.96 -0.75 7.95
CA THR A 113 -21.12 -1.54 6.72
C THR A 113 -20.46 -0.89 5.51
N ILE A 114 -20.52 0.44 5.41
CA ILE A 114 -19.88 1.20 4.33
C ILE A 114 -18.36 0.97 4.30
N ASN A 115 -17.70 0.91 5.45
CA ASN A 115 -16.25 0.69 5.51
C ASN A 115 -15.87 -0.71 5.01
N ILE A 116 -16.67 -1.72 5.34
CA ILE A 116 -16.47 -3.09 4.89
C ILE A 116 -16.64 -3.18 3.36
N THR A 117 -17.66 -2.54 2.81
CA THR A 117 -17.92 -2.49 1.37
C THR A 117 -16.80 -1.75 0.62
N GLU A 118 -16.35 -0.60 1.13
CA GLU A 118 -15.28 0.17 0.48
C GLU A 118 -13.93 -0.58 0.52
N LEU A 119 -13.68 -1.34 1.59
CA LEU A 119 -12.53 -2.24 1.68
C LEU A 119 -12.55 -3.27 0.53
N PHE A 120 -13.65 -4.01 0.36
CA PHE A 120 -13.81 -4.99 -0.74
C PHE A 120 -13.52 -4.37 -2.11
N ILE A 121 -14.08 -3.18 -2.36
CA ILE A 121 -13.97 -2.52 -3.66
C ILE A 121 -12.56 -2.01 -3.90
N THR A 122 -11.91 -1.44 -2.88
CA THR A 122 -10.53 -0.97 -2.96
C THR A 122 -9.59 -2.13 -3.30
N ILE A 123 -9.73 -3.28 -2.63
CA ILE A 123 -8.89 -4.45 -2.85
C ILE A 123 -9.08 -4.99 -4.28
N PHE A 124 -10.33 -5.13 -4.71
CA PHE A 124 -10.63 -5.66 -6.04
C PHE A 124 -10.08 -4.76 -7.16
N LYS A 125 -10.23 -3.43 -7.01
CA LYS A 125 -9.64 -2.45 -7.94
C LYS A 125 -8.13 -2.59 -8.05
N MET A 126 -7.44 -3.00 -6.98
CA MET A 126 -6.00 -3.27 -7.04
C MET A 126 -5.68 -4.53 -7.86
N GLY A 127 -6.49 -5.59 -7.76
CA GLY A 127 -6.31 -6.82 -8.54
C GLY A 127 -6.52 -6.64 -10.04
N GLN A 128 -7.49 -5.82 -10.44
CA GLN A 128 -7.76 -5.56 -11.85
C GLN A 128 -6.62 -4.85 -12.60
N ARG A 129 -5.74 -4.13 -11.89
CA ARG A 129 -4.58 -3.43 -12.51
C ARG A 129 -3.59 -4.39 -13.16
N ILE A 130 -3.42 -5.59 -12.60
CA ILE A 130 -2.53 -6.62 -13.17
C ILE A 130 -3.13 -7.18 -14.47
N SER A 131 -4.45 -7.22 -14.59
CA SER A 131 -5.17 -7.75 -15.75
C SER A 131 -5.29 -6.77 -16.93
N GLY A 132 -4.73 -5.56 -16.83
CA GLY A 132 -4.64 -4.58 -17.93
C GLY A 132 -5.97 -3.97 -18.39
N SER A 133 -7.02 -4.06 -17.58
CA SER A 133 -8.33 -3.48 -17.91
C SER A 133 -8.39 -2.01 -17.51
N ASN A 134 -8.51 -1.12 -18.50
CA ASN A 134 -8.75 0.30 -18.26
C ASN A 134 -10.22 0.51 -17.88
N ALA A 135 -10.45 1.10 -16.71
CA ALA A 135 -11.79 1.43 -16.24
C ALA A 135 -12.48 2.43 -17.18
N HIS A 136 -13.58 2.02 -17.83
CA HIS A 136 -14.44 2.89 -18.64
C HIS A 136 -15.60 3.48 -17.81
N GLU A 137 -16.14 4.63 -18.22
CA GLU A 137 -17.25 5.35 -17.55
C GLU A 137 -18.49 4.50 -17.24
N SER A 138 -18.76 3.46 -18.03
CA SER A 138 -19.86 2.51 -17.79
C SER A 138 -19.69 1.68 -16.51
N GLU A 139 -18.48 1.58 -15.95
CA GLU A 139 -18.20 0.86 -14.69
C GLU A 139 -18.74 1.59 -13.46
N SER A 140 -18.87 2.92 -13.50
CA SER A 140 -19.33 3.72 -12.34
C SER A 140 -20.78 3.38 -11.94
N PHE A 141 -21.65 3.10 -12.91
CA PHE A 141 -23.02 2.66 -12.65
C PHE A 141 -23.04 1.26 -12.00
N TRP A 142 -22.26 0.32 -12.53
CA TRP A 142 -22.16 -1.04 -12.01
C TRP A 142 -21.52 -1.08 -10.62
N GLU A 143 -20.53 -0.21 -10.37
CA GLU A 143 -19.90 -0.05 -9.06
C GLU A 143 -20.92 0.42 -8.01
N ASN A 144 -21.80 1.37 -8.34
CA ASN A 144 -22.83 1.84 -7.42
C ASN A 144 -23.89 0.76 -7.12
N ALA A 145 -24.32 0.01 -8.13
CA ALA A 145 -25.26 -1.10 -7.95
C ALA A 145 -24.66 -2.22 -7.09
N LEU A 146 -23.38 -2.54 -7.32
CA LEU A 146 -22.62 -3.51 -6.53
C LEU A 146 -22.41 -3.03 -5.08
N LYS A 147 -22.05 -1.75 -4.87
CA LYS A 147 -21.95 -1.14 -3.52
C LYS A 147 -23.26 -1.31 -2.75
N ARG A 148 -24.39 -1.04 -3.39
CA ARG A 148 -25.71 -1.23 -2.77
C ARG A 148 -25.96 -2.71 -2.43
N CYS A 149 -25.62 -3.63 -3.34
CA CYS A 149 -25.76 -5.08 -3.11
C CYS A 149 -24.92 -5.56 -1.91
N LEU A 150 -23.64 -5.18 -1.85
CA LEU A 150 -22.74 -5.50 -0.74
C LEU A 150 -23.26 -4.94 0.59
N ASN A 151 -23.62 -3.65 0.61
CA ASN A 151 -24.14 -3.01 1.82
C ASN A 151 -25.37 -3.75 2.37
N ARG A 152 -26.36 -4.02 1.50
CA ARG A 152 -27.62 -4.67 1.92
C ARG A 152 -27.40 -6.11 2.37
N THR A 153 -26.47 -6.82 1.75
CA THR A 153 -26.08 -8.18 2.16
C THR A 153 -25.43 -8.19 3.54
N ILE A 154 -24.48 -7.28 3.79
CA ILE A 154 -23.79 -7.19 5.08
C ILE A 154 -24.76 -6.75 6.18
N ASP A 155 -25.61 -5.74 5.91
CA ASP A 155 -26.62 -5.28 6.86
C ASP A 155 -27.60 -6.39 7.22
N LEU A 156 -28.08 -7.18 6.24
CA LEU A 156 -28.98 -8.30 6.49
C LEU A 156 -28.35 -9.36 7.39
N LEU A 157 -27.08 -9.75 7.15
CA LEU A 157 -26.39 -10.71 8.00
C LEU A 157 -26.24 -10.20 9.44
N LYS A 158 -25.90 -8.92 9.61
CA LYS A 158 -25.79 -8.28 10.94
C LYS A 158 -27.12 -8.25 11.68
N LEU A 159 -28.20 -7.81 11.03
CA LEU A 159 -29.55 -7.75 11.60
C LEU A 159 -30.06 -9.15 11.96
N ALA A 160 -29.77 -10.15 11.12
CA ALA A 160 -30.13 -11.54 11.33
C ALA A 160 -29.31 -12.25 12.42
N LYS A 161 -28.31 -11.57 13.02
CA LYS A 161 -27.33 -12.14 13.96
C LYS A 161 -26.54 -13.32 13.38
N GLU A 162 -26.39 -13.38 12.07
CA GLU A 162 -25.58 -14.38 11.37
C GLU A 162 -24.13 -13.87 11.23
N GLU A 163 -23.15 -14.79 11.14
CA GLU A 163 -21.77 -14.38 10.95
C GLU A 163 -21.56 -13.72 9.57
N VAL A 164 -20.90 -12.56 9.55
CA VAL A 164 -20.56 -11.84 8.32
C VAL A 164 -19.30 -12.46 7.71
N THR A 165 -19.49 -13.52 6.94
CA THR A 165 -18.44 -14.22 6.18
C THR A 165 -18.69 -14.12 4.69
N VAL A 166 -17.64 -14.19 3.86
CA VAL A 166 -17.80 -14.21 2.40
C VAL A 166 -18.69 -15.37 1.94
N TYR A 167 -18.58 -16.52 2.62
CA TYR A 167 -19.44 -17.68 2.37
C TYR A 167 -20.91 -17.36 2.61
N ASN A 168 -21.26 -16.77 3.76
CA ASN A 168 -22.64 -16.41 4.07
C ASN A 168 -23.17 -15.30 3.16
N MET A 169 -22.31 -14.36 2.76
CA MET A 169 -22.64 -13.32 1.78
C MET A 169 -23.03 -13.92 0.42
N VAL A 170 -22.22 -14.84 -0.12
CA VAL A 170 -22.51 -15.53 -1.38
C VAL A 170 -23.73 -16.42 -1.26
N LYS A 171 -23.86 -17.17 -0.15
CA LYS A 171 -25.04 -17.99 0.12
C LYS A 171 -26.32 -17.16 0.15
N LEU A 172 -26.29 -15.98 0.74
CA LEU A 172 -27.43 -15.06 0.79
C LEU A 172 -27.82 -14.59 -0.61
N ILE A 173 -26.86 -14.08 -1.41
CA ILE A 173 -27.13 -13.58 -2.76
C ILE A 173 -27.65 -14.67 -3.71
N ASN A 174 -27.13 -15.89 -3.60
CA ASN A 174 -27.59 -17.02 -4.42
C ASN A 174 -29.01 -17.46 -4.08
N HIS A 175 -29.44 -17.30 -2.82
CA HIS A 175 -30.82 -17.59 -2.40
C HIS A 175 -31.74 -16.36 -2.45
N SER A 176 -31.26 -15.20 -2.92
CA SER A 176 -32.10 -14.00 -3.06
C SER A 176 -33.33 -14.29 -3.91
N PRO A 177 -34.54 -13.89 -3.48
CA PRO A 177 -35.77 -14.13 -4.22
C PRO A 177 -35.75 -13.48 -5.61
N GLU A 178 -36.43 -14.12 -6.57
CA GLU A 178 -36.46 -13.65 -7.96
C GLU A 178 -37.90 -13.56 -8.49
N GLY A 179 -38.18 -12.51 -9.25
CA GLY A 179 -39.46 -12.32 -9.92
C GLY A 179 -40.52 -11.64 -9.04
N ILE A 180 -41.61 -11.20 -9.70
CA ILE A 180 -42.74 -10.54 -9.04
C ILE A 180 -43.44 -11.49 -8.04
N ASP A 181 -43.38 -12.79 -8.32
CA ASP A 181 -44.01 -13.83 -7.53
C ASP A 181 -43.36 -14.01 -6.16
N ALA A 182 -42.10 -13.60 -5.95
CA ALA A 182 -41.48 -13.67 -4.63
C ALA A 182 -42.12 -12.71 -3.62
N TYR A 183 -42.43 -11.47 -4.06
CA TYR A 183 -43.13 -10.50 -3.22
C TYR A 183 -44.59 -10.90 -3.03
N ASN A 184 -45.26 -11.30 -4.10
CA ASN A 184 -46.65 -11.76 -4.03
C ASN A 184 -46.77 -13.01 -3.16
N HIS A 185 -45.84 -13.95 -3.25
CA HIS A 185 -45.79 -15.13 -2.40
C HIS A 185 -45.59 -14.75 -0.94
N LEU A 186 -44.69 -13.79 -0.62
CA LEU A 186 -44.56 -13.25 0.73
C LEU A 186 -45.85 -12.58 1.23
N VAL A 187 -46.53 -11.79 0.40
CA VAL A 187 -47.80 -11.14 0.76
C VAL A 187 -48.93 -12.17 0.92
N GLU A 188 -48.94 -13.24 0.13
CA GLU A 188 -49.92 -14.33 0.23
C GLU A 188 -49.72 -15.16 1.50
N ILE A 189 -48.48 -15.29 1.97
CA ILE A 189 -48.15 -16.05 3.19
C ILE A 189 -47.89 -15.16 4.40
N SER A 190 -48.00 -13.82 4.29
CA SER A 190 -47.61 -12.89 5.36
C SER A 190 -48.45 -13.03 6.62
N ASP A 191 -49.67 -13.55 6.47
CA ASP A 191 -50.60 -13.81 7.57
C ASP A 191 -50.52 -15.27 8.08
N ASP A 192 -49.64 -16.10 7.52
CA ASP A 192 -49.46 -17.52 7.84
C ASP A 192 -48.01 -17.81 8.24
N ASP A 193 -47.70 -17.59 9.53
CA ASP A 193 -46.39 -17.82 10.13
C ASP A 193 -45.80 -19.19 9.79
N LYS A 194 -46.63 -20.23 9.61
CA LYS A 194 -46.14 -21.58 9.26
C LYS A 194 -45.54 -21.63 7.86
N LYS A 195 -46.16 -20.98 6.88
CA LYS A 195 -45.65 -20.96 5.49
C LYS A 195 -44.40 -20.11 5.36
N ILE A 196 -44.31 -19.01 6.11
CA ILE A 196 -43.08 -18.20 6.21
C ILE A 196 -41.93 -19.05 6.77
N GLN A 197 -42.19 -19.82 7.83
CA GLN A 197 -41.21 -20.73 8.42
C GLN A 197 -40.81 -21.86 7.47
N GLU A 198 -41.76 -22.48 6.76
CA GLU A 198 -41.49 -23.50 5.74
C GLU A 198 -40.59 -22.98 4.61
N TRP A 199 -40.80 -21.75 4.15
CA TRP A 199 -39.92 -21.15 3.14
C TRP A 199 -38.54 -20.79 3.71
N ALA A 200 -38.48 -20.27 4.94
CA ALA A 200 -37.22 -20.00 5.62
C ALA A 200 -36.36 -21.26 5.84
N HIS A 201 -36.98 -22.43 5.98
CA HIS A 201 -36.26 -23.70 6.09
C HIS A 201 -35.48 -24.06 4.82
N VAL A 202 -35.93 -23.61 3.64
CA VAL A 202 -35.33 -23.96 2.34
C VAL A 202 -34.59 -22.80 1.68
N ASN A 203 -34.87 -21.55 2.08
CA ASN A 203 -34.24 -20.35 1.50
C ASN A 203 -33.48 -19.54 2.57
N TYR A 204 -32.16 -19.48 2.42
CA TYR A 204 -31.29 -18.80 3.38
C TYR A 204 -31.51 -17.27 3.46
N CYS A 205 -31.87 -16.61 2.34
CA CYS A 205 -32.14 -15.17 2.34
C CYS A 205 -33.43 -14.87 3.12
N ILE A 206 -34.48 -15.66 2.92
CA ILE A 206 -35.74 -15.56 3.68
C ILE A 206 -35.51 -15.87 5.16
N LYS A 207 -34.73 -16.91 5.49
CA LYS A 207 -34.30 -17.17 6.87
C LYS A 207 -33.66 -15.94 7.52
N CYS A 208 -32.71 -15.30 6.83
CA CYS A 208 -32.05 -14.11 7.35
C CYS A 208 -33.03 -12.95 7.52
N LEU A 209 -33.96 -12.74 6.58
CA LEU A 209 -35.00 -11.70 6.69
C LEU A 209 -35.92 -11.94 7.89
N ASN A 210 -36.36 -13.17 8.12
CA ASN A 210 -37.18 -13.52 9.28
C ASN A 210 -36.42 -13.32 10.59
N ASN A 211 -35.18 -13.82 10.67
CA ASN A 211 -34.33 -13.59 11.84
C ASN A 211 -34.11 -12.10 12.07
N ALA A 212 -33.94 -11.30 11.02
CA ALA A 212 -33.80 -9.85 11.15
C ALA A 212 -35.08 -9.20 11.70
N ILE A 213 -36.27 -9.65 11.29
CA ILE A 213 -37.55 -9.18 11.85
C ILE A 213 -37.63 -9.45 13.36
N GLU A 214 -37.20 -10.64 13.79
CA GLU A 214 -37.24 -11.03 15.21
C GLU A 214 -36.20 -10.29 16.07
N ASN A 215 -35.06 -9.92 15.47
CA ASN A 215 -33.92 -9.35 16.19
C ASN A 215 -33.78 -7.83 16.10
N VAL A 216 -34.48 -7.18 15.15
CA VAL A 216 -34.32 -5.74 14.87
C VAL A 216 -34.69 -4.89 16.07
N GLN A 217 -33.81 -3.96 16.42
CA GLN A 217 -34.09 -2.97 17.45
C GLN A 217 -34.77 -1.73 16.86
N VAL A 218 -35.49 -0.95 17.68
CA VAL A 218 -36.21 0.27 17.24
C VAL A 218 -35.31 1.25 16.48
N ASN A 219 -34.05 1.40 16.89
CA ASN A 219 -33.05 2.25 16.23
C ASN A 219 -32.50 1.67 14.93
N GLU A 220 -32.68 0.38 14.67
CA GLU A 220 -32.23 -0.34 13.47
C GLU A 220 -33.35 -0.47 12.43
N GLN A 221 -34.60 -0.16 12.79
CA GLN A 221 -35.77 -0.25 11.93
C GLN A 221 -35.59 0.43 10.55
N PRO A 222 -35.05 1.67 10.45
CA PRO A 222 -34.85 2.29 9.14
C PRO A 222 -33.85 1.54 8.25
N ILE A 223 -32.86 0.88 8.85
CA ILE A 223 -31.89 0.04 8.11
C ILE A 223 -32.58 -1.23 7.64
N PHE A 224 -33.37 -1.87 8.52
CA PHE A 224 -34.16 -3.03 8.18
C PHE A 224 -35.12 -2.75 7.03
N ASP A 225 -35.85 -1.64 7.04
CA ASP A 225 -36.79 -1.26 5.97
C ASP A 225 -36.09 -1.14 4.60
N LEU A 226 -34.87 -0.57 4.59
CA LEU A 226 -34.04 -0.47 3.39
C LEU A 226 -33.56 -1.84 2.90
N VAL A 227 -33.18 -2.74 3.81
CA VAL A 227 -32.76 -4.11 3.51
C VAL A 227 -33.93 -4.93 2.96
N TYR A 228 -35.07 -4.89 3.65
CA TYR A 228 -36.29 -5.59 3.30
C TYR A 228 -36.80 -5.15 1.92
N SER A 229 -36.91 -3.83 1.69
CA SER A 229 -37.31 -3.28 0.39
C SER A 229 -36.32 -3.65 -0.73
N TYR A 230 -35.02 -3.64 -0.44
CA TYR A 230 -34.02 -4.01 -1.44
C TYR A 230 -34.19 -5.45 -1.91
N PHE A 231 -34.22 -6.44 -1.00
CA PHE A 231 -34.26 -7.85 -1.40
C PHE A 231 -35.60 -8.26 -2.01
N LEU A 232 -36.71 -7.75 -1.49
CA LEU A 232 -38.04 -8.24 -1.85
C LEU A 232 -38.75 -7.41 -2.91
N LYS A 233 -38.32 -6.16 -3.13
CA LYS A 233 -38.86 -5.30 -4.17
C LYS A 233 -37.78 -5.03 -5.21
N GLU A 234 -36.78 -4.22 -4.87
CA GLU A 234 -35.84 -3.69 -5.87
C GLU A 234 -35.06 -4.80 -6.61
N PHE A 235 -34.40 -5.70 -5.86
CA PHE A 235 -33.56 -6.75 -6.42
C PHE A 235 -34.39 -7.88 -7.03
N ALA A 236 -35.53 -8.23 -6.43
CA ALA A 236 -36.43 -9.27 -6.96
C ALA A 236 -37.07 -8.86 -8.30
N THR A 237 -37.45 -7.59 -8.45
CA THR A 237 -38.19 -7.10 -9.63
C THR A 237 -37.33 -6.43 -10.70
N ILE A 238 -36.03 -6.21 -10.47
CA ILE A 238 -35.14 -5.67 -11.50
C ILE A 238 -35.08 -6.64 -12.70
N ASP A 239 -34.84 -6.09 -13.89
CA ASP A 239 -34.67 -6.88 -15.11
C ASP A 239 -33.67 -8.04 -14.89
N PRO A 240 -33.99 -9.28 -15.31
CA PRO A 240 -33.15 -10.44 -15.08
C PRO A 240 -31.71 -10.29 -15.58
N ARG A 241 -31.48 -9.60 -16.69
CA ARG A 241 -30.13 -9.39 -17.23
C ARG A 241 -29.32 -8.48 -16.32
N THR A 242 -29.92 -7.39 -15.82
CA THR A 242 -29.27 -6.52 -14.84
C THR A 242 -29.03 -7.23 -13.51
N ARG A 243 -29.99 -8.02 -13.02
CA ARG A 243 -29.83 -8.82 -11.78
C ARG A 243 -28.65 -9.77 -11.87
N ASN A 244 -28.61 -10.55 -12.95
CA ASN A 244 -27.53 -11.52 -13.18
C ASN A 244 -26.18 -10.80 -13.31
N SER A 245 -26.12 -9.64 -13.99
CA SER A 245 -24.90 -8.84 -14.07
C SER A 245 -24.40 -8.38 -12.69
N ILE A 246 -25.30 -7.99 -11.78
CA ILE A 246 -24.95 -7.64 -10.40
C ILE A 246 -24.48 -8.87 -9.63
N LYS A 247 -25.16 -10.03 -9.76
CA LYS A 247 -24.76 -11.29 -9.12
C LYS A 247 -23.38 -11.74 -9.58
N GLU A 248 -23.11 -11.76 -10.88
CA GLU A 248 -21.81 -12.13 -11.44
C GLU A 248 -20.71 -11.17 -10.97
N SER A 249 -20.98 -9.86 -10.96
CA SER A 249 -20.05 -8.88 -10.42
C SER A 249 -19.76 -9.14 -8.94
N PHE A 250 -20.80 -9.41 -8.14
CA PHE A 250 -20.65 -9.71 -6.72
C PHE A 250 -19.84 -10.99 -6.49
N LEU A 251 -20.12 -12.05 -7.25
CA LEU A 251 -19.39 -13.32 -7.18
C LEU A 251 -17.93 -13.12 -7.56
N GLY A 252 -17.62 -12.37 -8.61
CA GLY A 252 -16.25 -12.07 -9.01
C GLY A 252 -15.41 -11.39 -7.91
N TYR A 253 -16.04 -10.63 -7.02
CA TYR A 253 -15.36 -10.00 -5.87
C TYR A 253 -15.19 -10.98 -4.68
N CYS A 254 -16.14 -11.89 -4.50
CA CYS A 254 -16.18 -12.81 -3.37
C CYS A 254 -15.41 -14.11 -3.62
N GLU A 255 -15.40 -14.61 -4.86
CA GLU A 255 -14.84 -15.90 -5.25
C GLU A 255 -13.36 -16.09 -4.83
N PRO A 256 -12.47 -15.09 -4.94
CA PRO A 256 -11.09 -15.24 -4.48
C PRO A 256 -10.99 -15.67 -3.02
N PHE A 257 -11.95 -15.31 -2.17
CA PHE A 257 -11.98 -15.62 -0.73
C PHE A 257 -12.69 -16.93 -0.39
N LEU A 258 -13.29 -17.60 -1.38
CA LEU A 258 -13.95 -18.89 -1.20
C LEU A 258 -13.02 -20.08 -1.48
N ILE A 259 -11.87 -19.84 -2.12
CA ILE A 259 -10.88 -20.84 -2.50
C ILE A 259 -9.44 -20.39 -2.19
N GLY A 260 -8.51 -21.36 -2.21
CA GLY A 260 -7.07 -21.11 -2.12
C GLY A 260 -6.62 -20.35 -0.86
N ILE A 261 -5.51 -19.62 -0.99
CA ILE A 261 -4.83 -19.00 0.16
C ILE A 261 -5.68 -17.94 0.88
N LEU A 262 -6.56 -17.23 0.17
CA LEU A 262 -7.40 -16.18 0.77
C LEU A 262 -8.55 -16.78 1.56
N LYS A 263 -9.09 -17.92 1.14
CA LYS A 263 -10.01 -18.70 1.98
C LYS A 263 -9.34 -19.12 3.27
N ASP A 264 -8.17 -19.75 3.16
CA ASP A 264 -7.52 -20.43 4.28
C ASP A 264 -6.95 -19.45 5.31
N HIS A 265 -6.42 -18.31 4.85
CA HIS A 265 -5.73 -17.34 5.69
C HIS A 265 -6.49 -16.04 5.92
N PHE A 266 -7.42 -15.64 5.05
CA PHE A 266 -8.09 -14.34 5.13
C PHE A 266 -9.62 -14.43 5.36
N SER A 267 -10.18 -15.63 5.42
CA SER A 267 -11.63 -15.83 5.57
C SER A 267 -12.04 -16.74 6.72
N GLN A 268 -11.06 -17.19 7.52
CA GLN A 268 -11.28 -18.09 8.68
C GLN A 268 -11.35 -17.28 9.99
N GLU A 269 -10.53 -17.64 10.97
CA GLU A 269 -10.36 -16.91 12.24
C GLU A 269 -9.30 -15.79 12.12
N THR A 270 -9.17 -14.99 13.17
CA THR A 270 -8.17 -13.92 13.28
C THR A 270 -7.21 -14.25 14.42
N THR A 271 -5.94 -14.55 14.10
CA THR A 271 -4.89 -14.89 15.08
C THR A 271 -3.73 -13.90 15.12
N ILE A 272 -3.67 -12.98 14.15
CA ILE A 272 -2.75 -11.84 14.11
C ILE A 272 -3.53 -10.55 13.94
N LEU A 273 -2.98 -9.44 14.44
CA LEU A 273 -3.61 -8.13 14.32
C LEU A 273 -2.59 -7.09 13.81
N PRO A 274 -3.01 -6.06 13.04
CA PRO A 274 -2.12 -4.97 12.69
C PRO A 274 -1.46 -4.29 13.91
N GLU A 275 -2.19 -4.21 15.01
CA GLU A 275 -1.78 -3.64 16.30
C GLU A 275 -0.57 -4.37 16.92
N ASP A 276 -0.30 -5.62 16.55
CA ASP A 276 0.90 -6.35 16.99
C ASP A 276 2.19 -5.57 16.71
N THR A 277 2.21 -4.81 15.60
CA THR A 277 3.35 -3.98 15.21
C THR A 277 3.60 -2.80 16.16
N PHE A 278 2.61 -2.38 16.96
CA PHE A 278 2.76 -1.25 17.88
C PHE A 278 3.66 -1.59 19.07
N ASN A 279 3.80 -2.88 19.37
CA ASN A 279 4.66 -3.41 20.42
C ASN A 279 6.06 -3.79 19.89
N GLY A 280 6.44 -3.28 18.72
CA GLY A 280 7.75 -3.54 18.12
C GLY A 280 7.81 -4.78 17.25
N LYS A 281 6.74 -5.58 17.12
CA LYS A 281 6.74 -6.75 16.24
C LYS A 281 6.83 -6.36 14.77
N VAL A 282 7.44 -7.22 13.97
CA VAL A 282 7.55 -7.06 12.52
C VAL A 282 6.75 -8.16 11.84
N ILE A 283 5.71 -7.78 11.11
CA ILE A 283 4.89 -8.70 10.33
C ILE A 283 5.43 -8.72 8.90
N VAL A 284 5.83 -9.88 8.44
CA VAL A 284 6.26 -10.12 7.05
C VAL A 284 5.15 -10.91 6.36
N LEU A 285 4.54 -10.32 5.33
CA LEU A 285 3.51 -11.00 4.54
C LEU A 285 4.18 -11.76 3.40
N ASP A 286 4.47 -13.02 3.66
CA ASP A 286 5.17 -13.92 2.74
C ASP A 286 4.15 -14.62 1.82
N PHE A 287 3.51 -13.79 0.99
CA PHE A 287 2.69 -14.20 -0.14
C PHE A 287 3.21 -13.53 -1.43
N PRO A 288 4.44 -13.84 -1.88
CA PRO A 288 5.07 -13.15 -3.01
C PRO A 288 4.17 -13.02 -4.23
N VAL A 289 4.03 -11.79 -4.73
CA VAL A 289 3.20 -11.51 -5.93
C VAL A 289 3.66 -12.33 -7.14
N LYS A 290 4.96 -12.60 -7.28
CA LYS A 290 5.48 -13.42 -8.39
C LYS A 290 5.10 -14.91 -8.32
N ASP A 291 4.77 -15.43 -7.14
CA ASP A 291 4.38 -16.83 -6.95
C ASP A 291 2.86 -16.98 -6.92
N TYR A 292 2.17 -16.07 -6.22
CA TYR A 292 0.72 -16.13 -5.97
C TYR A 292 -0.11 -15.21 -6.87
N LEU A 293 0.54 -14.42 -7.73
CA LEU A 293 -0.09 -13.48 -8.66
C LEU A 293 -1.11 -12.57 -7.95
N VAL A 294 -2.34 -12.50 -8.47
CA VAL A 294 -3.42 -11.67 -7.95
C VAL A 294 -3.81 -12.05 -6.52
N ALA A 295 -3.74 -13.34 -6.15
CA ALA A 295 -4.07 -13.78 -4.80
C ALA A 295 -3.04 -13.24 -3.77
N GLY A 296 -1.76 -13.23 -4.12
CA GLY A 296 -0.70 -12.63 -3.30
C GLY A 296 -0.87 -11.12 -3.16
N LEU A 297 -1.25 -10.44 -4.25
CA LEU A 297 -1.56 -9.02 -4.20
C LEU A 297 -2.75 -8.73 -3.27
N TYR A 298 -3.84 -9.49 -3.38
CA TYR A 298 -5.00 -9.33 -2.50
C TYR A 298 -4.65 -9.54 -1.03
N ALA A 299 -4.03 -10.67 -0.70
CA ALA A 299 -3.63 -11.02 0.67
C ALA A 299 -2.88 -9.86 1.34
N GLN A 300 -1.88 -9.35 0.63
CA GLN A 300 -0.99 -8.32 1.14
C GLN A 300 -1.64 -6.94 1.18
N SER A 301 -2.45 -6.59 0.17
CA SER A 301 -3.12 -5.29 0.07
C SER A 301 -4.22 -5.12 1.12
N ILE A 302 -4.97 -6.19 1.43
CA ILE A 302 -5.97 -6.21 2.52
C ILE A 302 -5.30 -5.83 3.84
N PHE A 303 -4.25 -6.56 4.20
CA PHE A 303 -3.58 -6.39 5.47
C PHE A 303 -2.88 -5.03 5.53
N LYS A 304 -2.23 -4.61 4.44
CA LYS A 304 -1.62 -3.27 4.31
C LYS A 304 -2.63 -2.16 4.58
N HIS A 305 -3.78 -2.19 3.90
CA HIS A 305 -4.79 -1.14 4.05
C HIS A 305 -5.33 -1.05 5.48
N LEU A 306 -5.66 -2.19 6.08
CA LEU A 306 -6.14 -2.24 7.46
C LEU A 306 -5.06 -1.89 8.48
N TRP A 307 -3.80 -2.19 8.18
CA TRP A 307 -2.66 -1.74 8.98
C TRP A 307 -2.47 -0.23 8.91
N GLN A 308 -2.54 0.38 7.73
CA GLN A 308 -2.46 1.84 7.59
C GLN A 308 -3.55 2.53 8.41
N GLN A 309 -4.79 2.07 8.30
CA GLN A 309 -5.89 2.61 9.10
C GLN A 309 -5.69 2.41 10.61
N ALA A 310 -5.19 1.24 11.05
CA ALA A 310 -4.89 0.98 12.45
C ALA A 310 -3.84 1.95 13.00
N VAL A 311 -2.79 2.21 12.21
CA VAL A 311 -1.70 3.12 12.56
C VAL A 311 -2.21 4.56 12.68
N GLU A 312 -3.10 5.00 11.79
CA GLU A 312 -3.73 6.33 11.87
C GLU A 312 -4.66 6.50 13.06
N ARG A 313 -5.35 5.42 13.49
CA ARG A 313 -6.20 5.44 14.69
C ARG A 313 -5.41 5.42 15.98
N ARG A 314 -4.16 4.96 15.96
CA ARG A 314 -3.32 4.80 17.15
C ARG A 314 -3.07 6.14 17.83
N LYS A 315 -3.29 6.20 19.14
CA LYS A 315 -2.93 7.37 19.96
C LYS A 315 -1.40 7.47 20.08
N VAL A 316 -0.82 8.52 19.49
CA VAL A 316 0.62 8.78 19.56
C VAL A 316 0.98 9.62 20.78
N THR A 317 1.97 9.15 21.54
CA THR A 317 2.57 9.84 22.69
C THR A 317 4.06 10.09 22.44
N LYS A 318 4.73 10.77 23.39
CA LYS A 318 6.18 11.00 23.35
C LYS A 318 6.97 9.67 23.42
N GLU A 319 6.40 8.65 24.05
CA GLU A 319 7.01 7.34 24.24
C GLU A 319 6.72 6.36 23.10
N THR A 320 5.71 6.63 22.28
CA THR A 320 5.36 5.78 21.13
C THR A 320 6.56 5.62 20.20
N LEU A 321 6.98 4.36 20.02
CA LEU A 321 7.97 4.00 19.01
C LEU A 321 7.35 4.11 17.60
N PRO A 322 8.12 4.59 16.62
CA PRO A 322 7.71 4.55 15.24
C PRO A 322 7.45 3.12 14.76
N VAL A 323 6.57 3.03 13.77
CA VAL A 323 6.34 1.80 13.00
C VAL A 323 6.69 2.03 11.55
N PHE A 324 7.05 1.01 10.80
CA PHE A 324 7.41 1.16 9.39
C PHE A 324 6.52 0.34 8.46
N LEU A 325 6.29 0.87 7.26
CA LEU A 325 5.72 0.16 6.12
C LEU A 325 6.84 0.00 5.09
N TRP A 326 7.24 -1.24 4.84
CA TRP A 326 8.30 -1.58 3.90
C TRP A 326 7.75 -2.28 2.68
N VAL A 327 8.05 -1.73 1.50
CA VAL A 327 7.59 -2.30 0.24
C VAL A 327 8.72 -2.22 -0.80
N ASP A 328 9.29 -3.37 -1.14
CA ASP A 328 10.17 -3.50 -2.31
C ASP A 328 9.32 -3.76 -3.57
N GLU A 329 9.74 -3.19 -4.70
CA GLU A 329 8.94 -3.05 -5.92
C GLU A 329 7.54 -2.45 -5.63
N SER A 330 7.53 -1.32 -4.93
CA SER A 330 6.34 -0.64 -4.41
C SER A 330 5.26 -0.33 -5.44
N GLN A 331 5.59 -0.23 -6.73
CA GLN A 331 4.62 -0.01 -7.81
C GLN A 331 3.50 -1.06 -7.85
N TYR A 332 3.72 -2.28 -7.33
CA TYR A 332 2.69 -3.32 -7.28
C TYR A 332 1.62 -3.05 -6.22
N PHE A 333 1.96 -2.35 -5.14
CA PHE A 333 1.10 -2.18 -3.98
C PHE A 333 0.56 -0.77 -3.79
N VAL A 334 1.10 0.21 -4.53
CA VAL A 334 0.71 1.62 -4.39
C VAL A 334 -0.71 1.86 -4.89
N ASN A 335 -1.51 2.54 -4.09
CA ASN A 335 -2.87 2.98 -4.41
C ASN A 335 -3.11 4.44 -3.96
N GLU A 336 -4.30 4.96 -4.21
CA GLU A 336 -4.63 6.36 -3.88
C GLU A 336 -4.62 6.65 -2.38
N TYR A 337 -4.93 5.64 -1.56
CA TYR A 337 -4.92 5.75 -0.12
C TYR A 337 -3.49 5.90 0.43
N ASP A 338 -2.45 5.39 -0.24
CA ASP A 338 -1.06 5.63 0.17
C ASP A 338 -0.68 7.10 0.17
N THR A 339 -1.17 7.87 -0.83
CA THR A 339 -0.92 9.31 -0.88
C THR A 339 -1.55 10.01 0.31
N ILE A 340 -2.79 9.62 0.67
CA ILE A 340 -3.52 10.17 1.82
C ILE A 340 -2.81 9.79 3.12
N PHE A 341 -2.48 8.51 3.30
CA PHE A 341 -1.76 7.98 4.46
C PHE A 341 -0.42 8.72 4.66
N GLN A 342 0.30 9.01 3.57
CA GLN A 342 1.59 9.70 3.69
C GLN A 342 1.46 11.14 4.21
N THR A 343 0.31 11.80 4.04
CA THR A 343 0.07 13.14 4.61
C THR A 343 -0.08 13.13 6.12
N THR A 344 -0.53 12.02 6.70
CA THR A 344 -0.78 11.84 8.15
C THR A 344 0.32 10.99 8.83
N ALA A 345 1.18 10.33 8.04
CA ALA A 345 2.22 9.41 8.51
C ALA A 345 3.13 10.02 9.59
N ARG A 346 3.51 11.30 9.45
CA ARG A 346 4.33 12.02 10.45
C ARG A 346 3.67 12.08 11.81
N SER A 347 2.38 12.45 11.89
CA SER A 347 1.65 12.52 13.16
C SER A 347 1.45 11.14 13.79
N SER A 348 1.33 10.11 12.96
CA SER A 348 1.16 8.71 13.38
C SER A 348 2.47 7.99 13.71
N LYS A 349 3.62 8.68 13.55
CA LYS A 349 4.98 8.10 13.61
C LYS A 349 5.12 6.85 12.72
N ALA A 350 4.59 6.91 11.51
CA ALA A 350 4.71 5.85 10.51
C ALA A 350 5.84 6.20 9.53
N CYS A 351 6.76 5.27 9.32
CA CYS A 351 7.88 5.41 8.38
C CYS A 351 7.57 4.59 7.12
N THR A 352 7.13 5.25 6.05
CA THR A 352 6.95 4.59 4.75
C THR A 352 8.29 4.49 4.03
N VAL A 353 8.66 3.28 3.58
CA VAL A 353 9.85 3.03 2.78
C VAL A 353 9.45 2.28 1.51
N PHE A 354 9.49 2.99 0.40
CA PHE A 354 9.19 2.46 -0.92
C PHE A 354 10.47 2.32 -1.73
N LEU A 355 10.68 1.14 -2.30
CA LEU A 355 11.76 0.87 -3.23
C LEU A 355 11.14 0.51 -4.58
N THR A 356 11.62 1.16 -5.64
CA THR A 356 11.27 0.79 -7.00
C THR A 356 12.49 0.96 -7.90
N GLN A 357 12.43 0.40 -9.11
CA GLN A 357 13.51 0.57 -10.07
C GLN A 357 13.55 1.99 -10.62
N ASN A 358 12.39 2.51 -11.03
CA ASN A 358 12.28 3.81 -11.69
C ASN A 358 10.84 4.35 -11.57
N ILE A 359 10.67 5.63 -11.89
CA ILE A 359 9.36 6.31 -11.89
C ILE A 359 8.45 5.75 -12.99
N SER A 360 9.03 5.35 -14.13
CA SER A 360 8.31 4.75 -15.26
C SER A 360 7.48 3.53 -14.85
N ASN A 361 7.95 2.73 -13.88
CA ASN A 361 7.21 1.61 -13.33
C ASN A 361 5.94 2.02 -12.59
N TYR A 362 5.96 3.15 -11.86
CA TYR A 362 4.75 3.69 -11.25
C TYR A 362 3.75 4.14 -12.32
N TYR A 363 4.23 4.82 -13.36
CA TYR A 363 3.37 5.25 -14.47
C TYR A 363 2.70 4.06 -15.17
N SER A 364 3.45 2.98 -15.37
CA SER A 364 2.93 1.76 -15.99
C SER A 364 1.90 1.03 -15.13
N GLN A 365 2.05 1.02 -13.80
CA GLN A 365 1.22 0.19 -12.90
C GLN A 365 0.00 0.92 -12.33
N MET A 366 0.06 2.26 -12.15
CA MET A 366 -1.05 2.99 -11.53
C MET A 366 -2.24 3.22 -12.48
N GLY A 367 -2.01 3.34 -13.80
CA GLY A 367 -3.06 3.45 -14.81
C GLY A 367 -4.03 4.65 -14.66
N GLY A 368 -4.88 4.88 -15.67
CA GLY A 368 -5.95 5.88 -15.63
C GLY A 368 -5.59 7.30 -16.12
N ALA A 369 -6.48 8.26 -15.88
CA ALA A 369 -6.25 9.66 -16.23
C ALA A 369 -5.33 10.36 -15.22
N GLN A 370 -4.49 11.30 -15.68
CA GLN A 370 -3.61 12.13 -14.84
C GLN A 370 -2.61 11.32 -13.98
N ILE A 371 -2.12 10.18 -14.50
CA ILE A 371 -1.17 9.29 -13.82
C ILE A 371 0.07 10.06 -13.32
N SER A 372 0.64 10.93 -14.16
CA SER A 372 1.80 11.73 -13.80
C SER A 372 1.54 12.57 -12.55
N ALA A 373 0.42 13.28 -12.50
CA ALA A 373 0.03 14.10 -11.35
C ALA A 373 -0.17 13.25 -10.07
N LYS A 374 -0.74 12.04 -10.19
CA LYS A 374 -0.93 11.13 -9.04
C LYS A 374 0.40 10.64 -8.49
N VAL A 375 1.31 10.21 -9.36
CA VAL A 375 2.65 9.74 -8.97
C VAL A 375 3.48 10.91 -8.43
N ASP A 376 3.45 12.07 -9.06
CA ASP A 376 4.14 13.27 -8.57
C ASP A 376 3.60 13.69 -7.20
N SER A 377 2.30 13.58 -6.95
CA SER A 377 1.71 13.83 -5.63
C SER A 377 2.20 12.86 -4.57
N LEU A 378 2.24 11.55 -4.87
CA LEU A 378 2.79 10.53 -3.98
C LEU A 378 4.27 10.80 -3.67
N LEU A 379 5.08 10.98 -4.72
CA LEU A 379 6.51 11.24 -4.61
C LEU A 379 6.78 12.57 -3.91
N GLY A 380 5.92 13.58 -4.07
CA GLY A 380 6.00 14.86 -3.36
C GLY A 380 5.84 14.71 -1.84
N ASN A 381 5.05 13.73 -1.39
CA ASN A 381 4.81 13.47 0.04
C ASN A 381 5.90 12.64 0.72
N LEU A 382 6.80 11.99 -0.04
CA LEU A 382 7.93 11.21 0.47
C LEU A 382 9.18 12.12 0.54
N SER A 383 9.56 12.58 1.73
CA SER A 383 10.55 13.67 1.85
C SER A 383 11.99 13.26 1.59
N THR A 384 12.38 12.03 1.95
CA THR A 384 13.72 11.49 1.67
C THR A 384 13.69 10.78 0.32
N LYS A 385 14.55 11.20 -0.63
CA LYS A 385 14.77 10.49 -1.89
C LYS A 385 16.20 9.97 -1.96
N ILE A 386 16.35 8.71 -2.34
CA ILE A 386 17.65 8.05 -2.52
C ILE A 386 17.73 7.51 -3.94
N PHE A 387 18.76 7.92 -4.69
CA PHE A 387 18.97 7.55 -6.08
C PHE A 387 20.24 6.72 -6.21
N HIS A 388 20.07 5.43 -6.45
CA HIS A 388 21.15 4.51 -6.86
C HIS A 388 21.33 4.52 -8.37
N GLY A 389 22.34 3.81 -8.85
CA GLY A 389 22.60 3.61 -10.28
C GLY A 389 21.35 3.28 -11.09
N ASN A 390 21.04 4.07 -12.12
CA ASN A 390 19.82 3.91 -12.92
C ASN A 390 20.02 4.32 -14.38
N ASN A 391 19.41 3.56 -15.30
CA ASN A 391 19.44 3.81 -16.75
C ASN A 391 18.13 4.38 -17.31
N ASP A 392 17.14 4.64 -16.44
CA ASP A 392 15.88 5.26 -16.84
C ASP A 392 16.03 6.79 -16.95
N ALA A 393 15.97 7.31 -18.19
CA ALA A 393 16.13 8.73 -18.48
C ALA A 393 15.12 9.60 -17.71
N VAL A 394 13.86 9.17 -17.64
CA VAL A 394 12.79 9.89 -16.94
C VAL A 394 13.12 10.08 -15.46
N THR A 395 13.57 9.03 -14.78
CA THR A 395 13.97 9.08 -13.37
C THR A 395 15.20 9.94 -13.16
N ASN A 396 16.21 9.82 -14.02
CA ASN A 396 17.46 10.59 -13.88
C ASN A 396 17.25 12.09 -14.13
N GLU A 397 16.44 12.46 -15.14
CA GLU A 397 16.04 13.84 -15.39
C GLU A 397 15.20 14.40 -14.23
N TRP A 398 14.25 13.60 -13.71
CA TRP A 398 13.45 13.98 -12.57
C TRP A 398 14.31 14.20 -11.31
N ALA A 399 15.28 13.33 -11.05
CA ALA A 399 16.22 13.45 -9.94
C ALA A 399 17.10 14.71 -10.06
N SER A 400 17.68 14.95 -11.24
CA SER A 400 18.46 16.15 -11.57
C SER A 400 17.65 17.43 -11.36
N ARG A 401 16.37 17.44 -11.77
CA ARG A 401 15.45 18.57 -11.55
C ARG A 401 15.07 18.74 -10.08
N LEU A 402 14.87 17.64 -9.35
CA LEU A 402 14.55 17.67 -7.92
C LEU A 402 15.69 18.24 -7.07
N ILE A 403 16.93 17.83 -7.35
CA ILE A 403 18.13 18.37 -6.68
C ILE A 403 18.32 19.85 -7.03
N GLY A 404 18.00 20.23 -8.27
CA GLY A 404 17.96 21.63 -8.69
C GLY A 404 19.22 22.09 -9.42
N GLN A 405 19.33 23.40 -9.60
CA GLN A 405 20.37 24.04 -10.40
C GLN A 405 21.20 25.00 -9.58
N THR A 406 22.47 25.16 -9.94
CA THR A 406 23.39 26.14 -9.38
C THR A 406 24.07 26.92 -10.49
N ILE A 407 24.65 28.08 -10.12
CA ILE A 407 25.39 28.91 -11.07
C ILE A 407 26.80 28.32 -11.20
N ILE A 408 27.09 27.77 -12.38
CA ILE A 408 28.41 27.26 -12.73
C ILE A 408 29.13 28.31 -13.57
N ALA A 409 30.35 28.66 -13.19
CA ALA A 409 31.23 29.49 -14.00
C ALA A 409 31.95 28.61 -15.03
N LEU A 410 31.61 28.77 -16.30
CA LEU A 410 32.28 28.12 -17.42
C LEU A 410 33.42 29.01 -17.92
N GLU A 411 34.62 28.45 -17.97
CA GLU A 411 35.79 29.06 -18.59
C GLU A 411 35.86 28.65 -20.06
N GLY A 412 35.76 29.62 -20.96
CA GLY A 412 35.95 29.45 -22.40
C GLY A 412 37.31 30.00 -22.82
N GLY A 413 38.11 29.17 -23.49
CA GLY A 413 39.35 29.61 -24.14
C GLY A 413 39.15 29.74 -25.64
N SER A 414 39.47 30.91 -26.21
CA SER A 414 39.63 31.06 -27.66
C SER A 414 41.07 31.39 -28.00
N GLN A 415 41.59 30.72 -29.02
CA GLN A 415 42.92 30.97 -29.55
C GLN A 415 42.79 31.41 -31.00
N GLN A 416 43.18 32.65 -31.28
CA GLN A 416 43.19 33.18 -32.64
C GLN A 416 44.64 33.37 -33.09
N LYS A 417 45.00 32.65 -34.16
CA LYS A 417 46.31 32.78 -34.82
C LYS A 417 46.15 33.59 -36.10
N THR A 418 46.99 34.60 -36.31
CA THR A 418 47.06 35.33 -37.59
C THR A 418 47.80 34.51 -38.64
N MET A 419 47.46 34.74 -39.92
CA MET A 419 48.17 34.15 -41.05
C MET A 419 49.65 34.54 -40.94
N PHE A 420 50.56 33.55 -41.04
CA PHE A 420 52.01 33.62 -40.77
C PHE A 420 52.48 33.45 -39.32
N ASP A 421 51.62 33.10 -38.35
CA ASP A 421 52.00 32.73 -36.97
C ASP A 421 52.74 33.85 -36.19
N ILE A 422 52.67 35.10 -36.64
CA ILE A 422 53.43 36.24 -36.09
C ILE A 422 52.84 36.76 -34.76
N ASN A 423 51.54 36.53 -34.50
CA ASN A 423 50.90 36.89 -33.22
C ASN A 423 49.84 35.84 -32.84
N THR A 424 49.90 35.35 -31.59
CA THR A 424 48.86 34.50 -31.00
C THR A 424 48.13 35.29 -29.92
N THR A 425 46.83 35.52 -30.12
CA THR A 425 45.97 36.17 -29.12
C THR A 425 45.22 35.11 -28.33
N TYR A 426 45.38 35.11 -27.02
CA TYR A 426 44.64 34.24 -26.10
C TYR A 426 43.48 35.03 -25.49
N GLY A 427 42.24 34.61 -25.78
CA GLY A 427 41.04 35.10 -25.11
C GLY A 427 40.59 34.11 -24.05
N LYS A 428 40.47 34.58 -22.80
CA LYS A 428 39.74 33.85 -21.74
C LYS A 428 38.40 34.55 -21.51
N SER A 429 37.30 33.83 -21.65
CA SER A 429 35.98 34.30 -21.27
C SER A 429 35.47 33.50 -20.08
N PHE A 430 34.80 34.19 -19.15
CA PHE A 430 34.09 33.56 -18.05
C PHE A 430 32.61 33.83 -18.26
N SER A 431 31.82 32.76 -18.43
CA SER A 431 30.37 32.86 -18.52
C SER A 431 29.75 32.14 -17.34
N LYS A 432 28.77 32.76 -16.68
CA LYS A 432 28.00 32.11 -15.61
C LYS A 432 26.75 31.52 -16.24
N GLN A 433 26.53 30.23 -16.07
CA GLN A 433 25.33 29.55 -16.56
C GLN A 433 24.62 28.83 -15.41
N LEU A 434 23.29 28.86 -15.42
CA LEU A 434 22.49 28.08 -14.50
C LEU A 434 22.41 26.64 -15.02
N MET A 435 23.01 25.71 -14.31
CA MET A 435 23.11 24.30 -14.70
C MET A 435 22.71 23.38 -13.54
N HIS A 436 22.29 22.15 -13.84
CA HIS A 436 21.98 21.17 -12.79
C HIS A 436 23.19 20.93 -11.90
N GLN A 437 22.93 20.81 -10.58
CA GLN A 437 23.98 20.48 -9.61
C GLN A 437 24.55 19.08 -9.85
N ILE A 438 23.68 18.14 -10.25
CA ILE A 438 24.02 16.77 -10.65
C ILE A 438 23.40 16.51 -12.01
N LEU A 439 24.23 16.16 -12.99
CA LEU A 439 23.76 15.86 -14.34
C LEU A 439 23.10 14.47 -14.39
N PRO A 440 22.10 14.23 -15.28
CA PRO A 440 21.46 12.92 -15.42
C PRO A 440 22.44 11.76 -15.67
N VAL A 441 23.56 12.01 -16.34
CA VAL A 441 24.62 11.01 -16.60
C VAL A 441 25.36 10.58 -15.34
N GLU A 442 25.39 11.40 -14.28
CA GLU A 442 26.08 11.02 -13.05
C GLU A 442 25.37 9.85 -12.35
N PHE A 443 24.05 9.75 -12.47
CA PHE A 443 23.29 8.60 -11.95
C PHE A 443 23.60 7.29 -12.68
N THR A 444 24.12 7.31 -13.92
CA THR A 444 24.53 6.08 -14.61
C THR A 444 25.92 5.60 -14.17
N ASN A 445 26.69 6.44 -13.48
CA ASN A 445 28.08 6.16 -13.08
C ASN A 445 28.22 5.75 -11.61
N LEU A 446 27.13 5.72 -10.85
CA LEU A 446 27.14 5.33 -9.44
C LEU A 446 27.55 3.86 -9.29
N ALA A 447 28.45 3.59 -8.34
CA ALA A 447 28.89 2.24 -8.03
C ALA A 447 27.71 1.37 -7.56
N SER A 448 27.58 0.17 -8.13
CA SER A 448 26.45 -0.74 -7.89
C SER A 448 26.77 -1.90 -6.94
N GLY A 449 27.94 -1.90 -6.31
CA GLY A 449 28.41 -3.01 -5.47
C GLY A 449 29.01 -4.21 -6.24
N GLY A 450 29.22 -5.32 -5.56
CA GLY A 450 29.93 -6.50 -6.09
C GLY A 450 31.45 -6.31 -6.19
N GLU A 451 32.15 -7.36 -6.61
CA GLU A 451 33.63 -7.39 -6.68
C GLU A 451 34.21 -6.23 -7.50
N TYR A 452 33.58 -5.92 -8.65
CA TYR A 452 34.05 -4.85 -9.53
C TYR A 452 34.10 -3.47 -8.84
N PHE A 453 33.16 -3.21 -7.92
CA PHE A 453 33.09 -1.96 -7.16
C PHE A 453 33.61 -2.10 -5.72
N ASN A 454 34.43 -3.12 -5.44
CA ASN A 454 34.96 -3.43 -4.11
C ASN A 454 33.86 -3.50 -3.03
N TYR A 455 32.69 -4.03 -3.39
CA TYR A 455 31.56 -4.16 -2.48
C TYR A 455 30.99 -2.83 -1.98
N PHE A 456 31.24 -1.71 -2.66
CA PHE A 456 30.65 -0.41 -2.34
C PHE A 456 29.50 -0.06 -3.28
N VAL A 457 28.39 0.39 -2.69
CA VAL A 457 27.22 0.91 -3.40
C VAL A 457 27.13 2.41 -3.15
N GLU A 458 27.05 3.21 -4.22
CA GLU A 458 26.91 4.66 -4.13
C GLU A 458 25.46 5.10 -4.42
N ALA A 459 25.02 6.14 -3.72
CA ALA A 459 23.74 6.78 -4.00
C ALA A 459 23.76 8.27 -3.68
N PHE A 460 22.96 9.04 -4.41
CA PHE A 460 22.64 10.41 -4.04
C PHE A 460 21.41 10.45 -3.14
N ILE A 461 21.51 11.14 -2.01
CA ILE A 461 20.44 11.30 -1.04
C ILE A 461 20.04 12.77 -0.98
N THR A 462 18.75 13.05 -1.07
CA THR A 462 18.21 14.37 -0.76
C THR A 462 17.05 14.24 0.22
N THR A 463 16.94 15.19 1.16
CA THR A 463 15.88 15.22 2.15
C THR A 463 15.42 16.65 2.32
N ARG A 464 14.10 16.88 2.29
CA ARG A 464 13.52 18.21 2.44
C ARG A 464 14.02 18.89 3.73
N GLY A 465 14.54 20.10 3.59
CA GLY A 465 14.94 20.96 4.71
C GLY A 465 16.29 20.61 5.34
N ILE A 466 17.06 19.68 4.74
CA ILE A 466 18.45 19.42 5.14
C ILE A 466 19.39 20.18 4.20
N THR A 467 20.34 20.89 4.81
CA THR A 467 21.58 21.32 4.17
C THR A 467 22.69 20.50 4.82
N TRP A 468 23.42 19.74 4.00
CA TRP A 468 24.49 18.86 4.46
C TRP A 468 25.75 19.66 4.82
N SER A 469 26.73 19.03 5.45
CA SER A 469 27.94 19.70 5.95
C SER A 469 28.77 20.37 4.84
N ASP A 470 28.61 19.91 3.59
CA ASP A 470 29.26 20.44 2.39
C ASP A 470 28.50 21.61 1.74
N ASN A 471 27.45 22.12 2.40
CA ASN A 471 26.52 23.16 1.94
C ASN A 471 25.65 22.76 0.73
N ASN A 472 25.62 21.48 0.34
CA ASN A 472 24.70 20.99 -0.67
C ASN A 472 23.34 20.64 -0.07
N ASN A 473 22.32 20.52 -0.93
CA ASN A 473 21.00 19.97 -0.59
C ASN A 473 20.88 18.47 -0.91
N PHE A 474 21.99 17.85 -1.30
CA PHE A 474 22.13 16.42 -1.53
C PHE A 474 23.43 15.91 -0.89
N TRP A 475 23.51 14.61 -0.65
CA TRP A 475 24.68 13.93 -0.13
C TRP A 475 25.01 12.71 -0.99
N LYS A 476 26.27 12.54 -1.39
CA LYS A 476 26.73 11.31 -2.05
C LYS A 476 27.13 10.31 -0.97
N ALA A 477 26.24 9.35 -0.69
CA ALA A 477 26.48 8.29 0.29
C ALA A 477 27.13 7.07 -0.36
N THR A 478 27.97 6.40 0.42
CA THR A 478 28.56 5.10 0.11
C THR A 478 28.11 4.08 1.16
N PHE A 479 27.68 2.91 0.72
CA PHE A 479 27.22 1.81 1.56
C PHE A 479 28.06 0.56 1.30
N GLU A 480 28.48 -0.13 2.35
CA GLU A 480 29.16 -1.42 2.26
C GLU A 480 28.15 -2.56 2.01
N GLN A 481 28.43 -3.36 1.00
CA GLN A 481 27.66 -4.54 0.62
C GLN A 481 28.32 -5.79 1.18
N ASP A 482 27.93 -6.19 2.39
CA ASP A 482 28.26 -7.53 2.87
C ASP A 482 27.39 -8.55 2.12
N PHE A 483 28.03 -9.45 1.39
CA PHE A 483 27.46 -10.71 0.96
C PHE A 483 27.71 -11.74 2.06
N ASP A 484 26.64 -12.35 2.57
CA ASP A 484 26.73 -13.61 3.31
C ASP A 484 26.53 -14.78 2.34
#